data_AF-A0A966LW71-F1
#
_entry.id   AF-A0A966LW71-F1
#
_cell.length_a   1.000
_cell.length_b   1.000
_cell.length_c   1.000
_cell.angle_alpha   90.00
_cell.angle_beta   90.00
_cell.angle_gamma   90.00
#
_symmetry.space_group_name_H-M   'P 1'
#
loop_
_entity.id
_entity.type
_entity.pdbx_description
1 polymer ?
#
loop_
_entity_poly.entity_id
_entity_poly.type
_entity_poly.pdbx_seq_one_letter_code
_entity_poly.pdbx_strand_id
1 'polypeptide(L)'
;MNLYGLPSDVIADCIEGFVKRHTRIKDPQNFHRWVLKHFGAAIGKHFFFPYNRKLLSYDLKKVHPAWTGRFVPSTSLQSIVEGCLPYKQNTTAGYNSSFFYPKQGGIERIITSIAKKITQPAHVNHEVVHIDAQSRRVHFANGASTTYTTLISTLPLNRLLGLLKEPAHTNVKQAQRHLLHNSVVNMNLGFDVPLHHDKHWIYFPEEIYPFYRLGFWHNVSASLVPPGHSAVYGEFSYLPQHHSAGTLQRMIDEARSKTLAFLGVGSHHKTVEKILHLEHAYVIYD
;
A
#
# COMPACT_ATOMS: atom_id res chain seq x y z
N MET A 1 -1.55 -6.56 -20.57
CA MET A 1 -2.22 -5.39 -19.93
C MET A 1 -3.64 -5.38 -20.43
N ASN A 2 -4.65 -5.23 -19.56
CA ASN A 2 -6.05 -5.20 -20.03
C ASN A 2 -6.45 -3.75 -20.34
N LEU A 3 -6.81 -3.48 -21.59
CA LEU A 3 -7.31 -2.18 -22.06
C LEU A 3 -8.78 -2.26 -22.50
N TYR A 4 -9.38 -3.46 -22.49
CA TYR A 4 -10.76 -3.67 -22.87
C TYR A 4 -11.70 -2.87 -21.96
N GLY A 5 -12.69 -2.21 -22.56
CA GLY A 5 -13.65 -1.36 -21.87
C GLY A 5 -13.22 0.10 -21.71
N LEU A 6 -11.98 0.46 -22.07
CA LEU A 6 -11.57 1.86 -22.15
C LEU A 6 -12.11 2.54 -23.42
N PRO A 7 -12.26 3.88 -23.41
CA PRO A 7 -12.56 4.66 -24.61
C PRO A 7 -11.55 4.40 -25.74
N SER A 8 -12.02 4.36 -26.99
CA SER A 8 -11.20 3.98 -28.14
C SER A 8 -10.02 4.92 -28.40
N ASP A 9 -10.19 6.21 -28.12
CA ASP A 9 -9.15 7.24 -28.18
C ASP A 9 -8.06 6.99 -27.13
N VAL A 10 -8.43 6.60 -25.91
CA VAL A 10 -7.49 6.23 -24.84
C VAL A 10 -6.71 4.97 -25.21
N ILE A 11 -7.38 3.97 -25.78
CA ILE A 11 -6.73 2.74 -26.27
C ILE A 11 -5.70 3.08 -27.36
N ALA A 12 -6.08 3.88 -28.35
CA ALA A 12 -5.20 4.31 -29.43
C ALA A 12 -3.97 5.06 -28.90
N ASP A 13 -4.17 6.02 -27.98
CA ASP A 13 -3.08 6.78 -27.35
C ASP A 13 -2.13 5.83 -26.58
N CYS A 14 -2.66 4.85 -25.85
CA CYS A 14 -1.85 3.87 -25.13
C CYS A 14 -0.99 3.00 -26.06
N ILE A 15 -1.54 2.54 -27.19
CA ILE A 15 -0.81 1.74 -28.18
C ILE A 15 0.26 2.59 -28.85
N GLU A 16 -0.10 3.78 -29.34
CA GLU A 16 0.83 4.70 -30.00
C GLU A 16 1.96 5.11 -29.05
N GLY A 17 1.61 5.50 -27.83
CA GLY A 17 2.54 5.88 -26.78
C GLY A 17 3.49 4.74 -26.39
N PHE A 18 3.01 3.49 -26.40
CA PHE A 18 3.87 2.33 -26.19
C PHE A 18 4.85 2.14 -27.35
N VAL A 19 4.39 2.25 -28.61
CA VAL A 19 5.26 2.09 -29.79
C VAL A 19 6.33 3.19 -29.83
N LYS A 20 5.96 4.45 -29.53
CA LYS A 20 6.84 5.62 -29.56
C LYS A 20 7.68 5.81 -28.28
N ARG A 21 7.58 4.90 -27.30
CA ARG A 21 8.21 5.03 -25.99
C ARG A 21 9.73 5.21 -26.06
N HIS A 22 10.32 5.80 -25.02
CA HIS A 22 11.75 6.14 -24.97
C HIS A 22 12.65 4.92 -24.69
N THR A 23 12.77 4.01 -25.65
CA THR A 23 13.55 2.76 -25.52
C THR A 23 15.05 3.00 -25.32
N ARG A 24 15.58 4.16 -25.73
CA ARG A 24 17.01 4.52 -25.63
C ARG A 24 17.47 4.93 -24.22
N ILE A 25 16.57 5.03 -23.24
CA ILE A 25 16.96 5.29 -21.85
C ILE A 25 17.74 4.08 -21.33
N LYS A 26 19.07 4.17 -21.26
CA LYS A 26 19.93 3.05 -20.83
C LYS A 26 19.62 2.63 -19.39
N ASP A 27 19.66 3.58 -18.46
CA ASP A 27 19.41 3.35 -17.03
C ASP A 27 18.49 4.44 -16.43
N PRO A 28 17.19 4.15 -16.22
CA PRO A 28 16.26 5.13 -15.70
C PRO A 28 16.50 5.40 -14.20
N GLN A 29 17.11 6.56 -13.89
CA GLN A 29 17.43 6.97 -12.51
C GLN A 29 16.20 7.25 -11.61
N ASN A 30 14.99 7.28 -12.18
CA ASN A 30 13.76 7.43 -11.41
C ASN A 30 12.58 6.70 -12.07
N PHE A 31 11.54 6.49 -11.29
CA PHE A 31 10.33 5.75 -11.63
C PHE A 31 9.60 6.40 -12.80
N HIS A 32 9.53 7.73 -12.84
CA HIS A 32 8.94 8.43 -13.99
C HIS A 32 9.65 8.07 -15.31
N ARG A 33 10.99 8.13 -15.37
CA ARG A 33 11.76 7.73 -16.56
C ARG A 33 11.64 6.24 -16.85
N TRP A 34 11.55 5.41 -15.81
CA TRP A 34 11.35 3.97 -15.94
C TRP A 34 10.02 3.66 -16.63
N VAL A 35 8.92 4.30 -16.21
CA VAL A 35 7.61 4.16 -16.87
C VAL A 35 7.67 4.62 -18.33
N LEU A 36 8.29 5.78 -18.61
CA LEU A 36 8.41 6.27 -19.99
C LEU A 36 9.22 5.31 -20.89
N LYS A 37 10.20 4.60 -20.33
CA LYS A 37 11.00 3.59 -21.05
C LYS A 37 10.19 2.32 -21.31
N HIS A 38 9.46 1.83 -20.30
CA HIS A 38 8.85 0.50 -20.33
C HIS A 38 7.42 0.51 -20.88
N PHE A 39 6.66 1.56 -20.65
CA PHE A 39 5.23 1.66 -20.98
C PHE A 39 4.89 2.84 -21.89
N GLY A 40 5.73 3.89 -21.91
CA GLY A 40 5.47 5.09 -22.69
C GLY A 40 4.61 6.13 -21.96
N ALA A 41 4.46 7.30 -22.57
CA ALA A 41 3.84 8.45 -21.92
C ALA A 41 2.34 8.30 -21.67
N ALA A 42 1.60 7.71 -22.62
CA ALA A 42 0.15 7.56 -22.54
C ALA A 42 -0.28 6.63 -21.39
N ILE A 43 0.26 5.39 -21.35
CA ILE A 43 0.01 4.45 -20.23
C ILE A 43 0.51 5.06 -18.90
N GLY A 44 1.63 5.79 -18.95
CA GLY A 44 2.12 6.57 -17.83
C GLY A 44 1.08 7.55 -17.29
N LYS A 45 0.52 8.39 -18.16
CA LYS A 45 -0.47 9.42 -17.86
C LYS A 45 -1.79 8.84 -17.35
N HIS A 46 -2.31 7.79 -17.98
CA HIS A 46 -3.62 7.23 -17.66
C HIS A 46 -3.63 6.38 -16.39
N PHE A 47 -2.51 5.75 -16.04
CA PHE A 47 -2.47 4.85 -14.87
C PHE A 47 -1.27 5.11 -13.97
N PHE A 48 -0.04 4.88 -14.44
CA PHE A 48 1.12 4.80 -13.54
C PHE A 48 1.35 6.07 -12.73
N PHE A 49 1.33 7.24 -13.36
CA PHE A 49 1.63 8.51 -12.70
C PHE A 49 0.57 8.92 -11.69
N PRO A 50 -0.72 9.01 -12.05
CA PRO A 50 -1.73 9.44 -11.09
C PRO A 50 -1.91 8.40 -9.96
N TYR A 51 -1.88 7.09 -10.28
CA TYR A 51 -1.99 6.04 -9.27
C TYR A 51 -0.82 6.05 -8.27
N ASN A 52 0.43 6.02 -8.76
CA ASN A 52 1.59 5.93 -7.86
C ASN A 52 1.83 7.23 -7.08
N ARG A 53 1.43 8.39 -7.63
CA ARG A 53 1.44 9.65 -6.86
C ARG A 53 0.50 9.56 -5.66
N LYS A 54 -0.69 8.97 -5.82
CA LYS A 54 -1.63 8.72 -4.71
C LYS A 54 -1.17 7.62 -3.75
N LEU A 55 -0.53 6.57 -4.24
CA LEU A 55 0.00 5.47 -3.42
C LEU A 55 1.17 5.90 -2.54
N LEU A 56 2.10 6.69 -3.10
CA LEU A 56 3.33 7.07 -2.42
C LEU A 56 3.23 8.44 -1.73
N SER A 57 2.27 9.29 -2.11
CA SER A 57 2.20 10.70 -1.67
C SER A 57 3.51 11.46 -1.93
N TYR A 58 4.21 11.11 -3.02
CA TYR A 58 5.57 11.60 -3.29
C TYR A 58 5.81 11.87 -4.78
N ASP A 59 6.82 12.70 -5.08
CA ASP A 59 7.20 13.01 -6.46
C ASP A 59 7.89 11.81 -7.10
N LEU A 60 7.25 11.24 -8.13
CA LEU A 60 7.74 10.06 -8.86
C LEU A 60 9.05 10.31 -9.62
N LYS A 61 9.46 11.57 -9.82
CA LYS A 61 10.79 11.90 -10.36
C LYS A 61 11.90 11.76 -9.33
N LYS A 62 11.55 11.63 -8.05
CA LYS A 62 12.42 11.40 -6.90
C LYS A 62 12.22 10.01 -6.29
N VAL A 63 11.71 9.05 -7.07
CA VAL A 63 11.55 7.67 -6.61
C VAL A 63 12.41 6.79 -7.50
N HIS A 64 13.40 6.09 -6.97
CA HIS A 64 14.19 5.10 -7.66
C HIS A 64 13.32 3.88 -8.05
N PRO A 65 13.46 3.31 -9.27
CA PRO A 65 12.59 2.24 -9.74
C PRO A 65 12.94 0.84 -9.19
N ALA A 66 13.88 0.70 -8.27
CA ALA A 66 14.34 -0.61 -7.76
C ALA A 66 13.21 -1.47 -7.15
N TRP A 67 12.17 -0.85 -6.61
CA TRP A 67 11.01 -1.55 -6.07
C TRP A 67 10.14 -2.20 -7.16
N THR A 68 10.24 -1.80 -8.43
CA THR A 68 9.30 -2.23 -9.49
C THR A 68 9.36 -3.72 -9.81
N GLY A 69 10.49 -4.40 -9.55
CA GLY A 69 10.81 -5.75 -10.02
C GLY A 69 9.65 -6.75 -10.01
N ARG A 70 9.30 -7.29 -8.84
CA ARG A 70 8.22 -8.30 -8.72
C ARG A 70 6.79 -7.72 -8.79
N PHE A 71 6.66 -6.41 -8.63
CA PHE A 71 5.37 -5.75 -8.38
C PHE A 71 4.74 -5.16 -9.63
N VAL A 72 5.54 -4.80 -10.63
CA VAL A 72 5.06 -4.25 -11.90
C VAL A 72 5.35 -5.26 -13.02
N PRO A 73 4.33 -5.99 -13.50
CA PRO A 73 4.50 -6.95 -14.59
C PRO A 73 5.02 -6.26 -15.85
N SER A 74 5.91 -6.94 -16.57
CA SER A 74 6.32 -6.53 -17.91
C SER A 74 5.15 -6.65 -18.90
N THR A 75 5.22 -5.92 -20.01
CA THR A 75 4.22 -6.00 -21.09
C THR A 75 4.90 -5.96 -22.45
N SER A 76 4.20 -6.46 -23.48
CA SER A 76 4.61 -6.39 -24.88
C SER A 76 3.51 -5.71 -25.72
N LEU A 77 3.84 -5.31 -26.96
CA LEU A 77 2.84 -4.77 -27.89
C LEU A 77 1.73 -5.80 -28.15
N GLN A 78 2.10 -7.07 -28.36
CA GLN A 78 1.14 -8.16 -28.51
C GLN A 78 0.20 -8.25 -27.30
N SER A 79 0.73 -8.24 -26.07
CA SER A 79 -0.08 -8.30 -24.85
C SER A 79 -0.95 -7.06 -24.61
N ILE A 80 -0.63 -5.93 -25.23
CA ILE A 80 -1.46 -4.71 -25.20
C ILE A 80 -2.61 -4.83 -26.21
N VAL A 81 -2.30 -5.23 -27.45
CA VAL A 81 -3.29 -5.41 -28.53
C VAL A 81 -4.28 -6.52 -28.15
N GLU A 82 -3.79 -7.65 -27.66
CA GLU A 82 -4.64 -8.74 -27.18
C GLU A 82 -5.51 -8.32 -25.98
N GLY A 83 -4.99 -7.43 -25.14
CA GLY A 83 -5.71 -6.87 -24.00
C GLY A 83 -6.85 -5.92 -24.38
N CYS A 84 -6.97 -5.54 -25.65
CA CYS A 84 -8.10 -4.77 -26.18
C CYS A 84 -9.28 -5.67 -26.55
N LEU A 85 -9.10 -7.00 -26.59
CA LEU A 85 -10.11 -7.95 -27.04
C LEU A 85 -10.91 -8.52 -25.85
N PRO A 86 -12.24 -8.73 -25.98
CA PRO A 86 -13.08 -9.24 -24.90
C PRO A 86 -12.71 -10.66 -24.44
N TYR A 87 -12.16 -11.49 -25.34
CA TYR A 87 -12.02 -12.94 -25.12
C TYR A 87 -10.76 -13.39 -24.35
N LYS A 88 -9.78 -12.51 -24.10
CA LYS A 88 -8.51 -12.85 -23.43
C LYS A 88 -8.40 -12.35 -21.98
N GLN A 89 -9.52 -12.22 -21.28
CA GLN A 89 -9.54 -11.78 -19.87
C GLN A 89 -8.88 -12.77 -18.89
N ASN A 90 -8.64 -14.03 -19.31
CA ASN A 90 -8.04 -15.08 -18.47
C ASN A 90 -6.50 -15.15 -18.55
N THR A 91 -5.81 -14.02 -18.60
CA THR A 91 -4.36 -14.04 -18.30
C THR A 91 -4.17 -13.67 -16.83
N THR A 92 -3.90 -14.68 -15.99
CA THR A 92 -3.44 -14.48 -14.62
C THR A 92 -2.14 -13.69 -14.66
N ALA A 93 -2.24 -12.37 -14.56
CA ALA A 93 -1.10 -11.48 -14.60
C ALA A 93 -0.77 -11.03 -13.17
N GLY A 94 0.48 -11.24 -12.77
CA GLY A 94 1.02 -10.77 -11.49
C GLY A 94 1.12 -11.85 -10.41
N TYR A 95 1.86 -11.49 -9.35
CA TYR A 95 2.26 -12.39 -8.27
C TYR A 95 1.11 -12.79 -7.32
N ASN A 96 -0.03 -12.10 -7.39
CA ASN A 96 -1.19 -12.27 -6.52
C ASN A 96 -2.48 -12.59 -7.31
N SER A 97 -2.34 -13.16 -8.51
CA SER A 97 -3.47 -13.60 -9.35
C SER A 97 -4.31 -14.71 -8.69
N SER A 98 -3.72 -15.44 -7.76
CA SER A 98 -4.41 -16.27 -6.76
C SER A 98 -3.73 -16.06 -5.41
N PHE A 99 -4.49 -16.21 -4.32
CA PHE A 99 -3.96 -16.10 -2.96
C PHE A 99 -4.77 -16.94 -1.98
N PHE A 100 -4.13 -17.34 -0.89
CA PHE A 100 -4.79 -18.02 0.22
C PHE A 100 -5.20 -17.00 1.28
N TYR A 101 -6.38 -17.21 1.87
CA TYR A 101 -6.85 -16.44 3.02
C TYR A 101 -7.50 -17.38 4.05
N PRO A 102 -7.32 -17.16 5.37
CA PRO A 102 -7.95 -18.00 6.39
C PRO A 102 -9.48 -18.03 6.26
N LYS A 103 -10.06 -19.23 6.35
CA LYS A 103 -11.53 -19.41 6.29
C LYS A 103 -12.27 -18.71 7.42
N GLN A 104 -11.62 -18.50 8.58
CA GLN A 104 -12.19 -17.86 9.77
C GLN A 104 -11.10 -17.12 10.56
N GLY A 105 -11.47 -16.06 11.27
CA GLY A 105 -10.60 -15.31 12.19
C GLY A 105 -9.65 -14.32 11.50
N GLY A 106 -9.87 -14.04 10.21
CA GLY A 106 -9.06 -13.10 9.44
C GLY A 106 -7.59 -13.46 9.32
N ILE A 107 -6.80 -12.53 8.78
CA ILE A 107 -5.35 -12.74 8.57
C ILE A 107 -4.59 -12.92 9.89
N GLU A 108 -5.10 -12.35 10.99
CA GLU A 108 -4.56 -12.51 12.34
C GLU A 108 -4.49 -13.98 12.79
N ARG A 109 -5.35 -14.85 12.25
CA ARG A 109 -5.32 -16.29 12.52
C ARG A 109 -3.96 -16.91 12.23
N ILE A 110 -3.22 -16.42 11.23
CA ILE A 110 -1.88 -16.90 10.92
C ILE A 110 -0.92 -16.55 12.06
N ILE A 111 -0.91 -15.29 12.49
CA ILE A 111 0.01 -14.78 13.51
C ILE A 111 -0.27 -15.43 14.86
N THR A 112 -1.54 -15.48 15.27
CA THR A 112 -1.94 -16.12 16.54
C THR A 112 -1.63 -17.62 16.56
N SER A 113 -1.75 -18.32 15.42
CA SER A 113 -1.39 -19.74 15.32
C SER A 113 0.11 -19.98 15.41
N ILE A 114 0.94 -19.07 14.88
CA ILE A 114 2.40 -19.10 15.05
C ILE A 114 2.75 -18.80 16.51
N ALA A 115 2.17 -17.75 17.09
CA ALA A 115 2.44 -17.34 18.46
C ALA A 115 2.17 -18.46 19.48
N LYS A 116 1.11 -19.26 19.28
CA LYS A 116 0.79 -20.43 20.11
C LYS A 116 1.87 -21.52 20.13
N LYS A 117 2.76 -21.56 19.12
CA LYS A 117 3.87 -22.51 19.04
C LYS A 117 5.16 -21.98 19.67
N ILE A 118 5.21 -20.70 20.03
CA ILE A 118 6.38 -20.11 20.67
C ILE A 118 6.37 -20.56 22.15
N THR A 119 7.39 -21.30 22.54
CA THR A 119 7.52 -21.87 23.88
C THR A 119 8.07 -20.87 24.90
N GLN A 120 8.73 -19.82 24.43
CA GLN A 120 9.24 -18.72 25.26
C GLN A 120 8.18 -17.62 25.37
N PRO A 121 7.99 -17.01 26.55
CA PRO A 121 7.00 -15.97 26.75
C PRO A 121 7.34 -14.72 25.93
N ALA A 122 6.37 -14.23 25.18
CA ALA A 122 6.45 -12.90 24.57
C ALA A 122 6.13 -11.84 25.65
N HIS A 123 7.07 -10.92 25.88
CA HIS A 123 6.88 -9.84 26.82
C HIS A 123 6.09 -8.69 26.16
N VAL A 124 4.78 -8.63 26.44
CA VAL A 124 3.92 -7.49 26.06
C VAL A 124 4.06 -6.34 27.07
N ASN A 125 3.58 -5.14 26.73
CA ASN A 125 3.76 -3.93 27.55
C ASN A 125 5.24 -3.59 27.85
N HIS A 126 6.13 -3.98 26.95
CA HIS A 126 7.58 -3.70 26.98
C HIS A 126 7.94 -2.85 25.77
N GLU A 127 7.36 -1.65 25.69
CA GLU A 127 7.73 -0.69 24.63
C GLU A 127 9.21 -0.31 24.79
N VAL A 128 10.01 -0.48 23.73
CA VAL A 128 11.41 -0.11 23.71
C VAL A 128 11.54 1.42 23.64
N VAL A 129 12.23 2.01 24.61
CA VAL A 129 12.44 3.47 24.68
C VAL A 129 13.90 3.86 24.49
N HIS A 130 14.83 2.93 24.67
CA HIS A 130 16.26 3.18 24.51
C HIS A 130 17.03 1.88 24.24
N ILE A 131 18.03 1.96 23.35
CA ILE A 131 18.93 0.84 23.06
C ILE A 131 20.37 1.35 23.18
N ASP A 132 21.13 0.87 24.16
CA ASP A 132 22.54 1.16 24.31
C ASP A 132 23.37 0.08 23.62
N ALA A 133 23.94 0.42 22.46
CA ALA A 133 24.68 -0.54 21.63
C ALA A 133 26.05 -0.91 22.21
N GLN A 134 26.65 -0.02 23.02
CA GLN A 134 27.96 -0.24 23.61
C GLN A 134 27.89 -1.26 24.75
N SER A 135 26.93 -1.09 25.66
CA SER A 135 26.66 -2.02 26.75
C SER A 135 25.73 -3.18 26.35
N ARG A 136 25.24 -3.17 25.10
CA ARG A 136 24.29 -4.14 24.53
C ARG A 136 23.06 -4.34 25.42
N ARG A 137 22.37 -3.24 25.71
CA ARG A 137 21.20 -3.22 26.61
C ARG A 137 20.01 -2.53 25.97
N VAL A 138 18.83 -3.11 26.15
CA VAL A 138 17.54 -2.52 25.78
C VAL A 138 16.84 -2.07 27.05
N HIS A 139 16.27 -0.87 27.02
CA HIS A 139 15.44 -0.32 28.10
C HIS A 139 14.01 -0.13 27.61
N PHE A 140 13.08 -0.41 28.50
CA PHE A 140 11.65 -0.40 28.22
C PHE A 140 10.93 0.69 29.01
N ALA A 141 9.79 1.17 28.49
CA ALA A 141 9.00 2.24 29.09
C ALA A 141 8.52 1.92 30.51
N ASN A 142 8.33 0.62 30.81
CA ASN A 142 7.92 0.14 32.13
C ASN A 142 9.07 0.11 33.16
N GLY A 143 10.26 0.62 32.81
CA GLY A 143 11.45 0.64 33.66
C GLY A 143 12.29 -0.63 33.62
N ALA A 144 11.82 -1.70 32.98
CA ALA A 144 12.62 -2.91 32.80
C ALA A 144 13.79 -2.67 31.84
N SER A 145 14.81 -3.51 31.93
CA SER A 145 15.89 -3.56 30.94
C SER A 145 16.43 -4.98 30.80
N THR A 146 17.04 -5.26 29.65
CA THR A 146 17.67 -6.57 29.39
C THR A 146 18.90 -6.41 28.51
N THR A 147 19.89 -7.28 28.69
CA THR A 147 21.10 -7.33 27.84
C THR A 147 20.92 -8.33 26.70
N TYR A 148 21.66 -8.13 25.61
CA TYR A 148 21.62 -9.02 24.47
C TYR A 148 23.02 -9.35 23.93
N THR A 149 23.15 -10.54 23.34
CA THR A 149 24.31 -10.88 22.49
C THR A 149 24.06 -10.46 21.05
N THR A 150 22.84 -10.72 20.56
CA THR A 150 22.37 -10.39 19.23
C THR A 150 21.00 -9.73 19.34
N LEU A 151 20.82 -8.59 18.67
CA LEU A 151 19.55 -7.88 18.62
C LEU A 151 18.92 -8.07 17.24
N ILE A 152 17.76 -8.72 17.19
CA ILE A 152 16.91 -8.79 15.99
C ILE A 152 15.82 -7.75 16.18
N SER A 153 15.88 -6.66 15.41
CA SER A 153 14.88 -5.60 15.46
C SER A 153 13.97 -5.66 14.24
N THR A 154 12.67 -5.60 14.48
CA THR A 154 11.62 -5.46 13.46
C THR A 154 10.95 -4.08 13.50
N LEU A 155 11.48 -3.16 14.32
CA LEU A 155 11.01 -1.77 14.35
C LEU A 155 11.31 -1.08 13.01
N PRO A 156 10.50 -0.07 12.61
CA PRO A 156 10.88 0.82 11.51
C PRO A 156 12.29 1.35 11.71
N LEU A 157 13.14 1.27 10.68
CA LEU A 157 14.57 1.55 10.82
C LEU A 157 14.84 2.98 11.30
N ASN A 158 14.05 3.95 10.84
CA ASN A 158 14.14 5.33 11.32
C ASN A 158 13.84 5.44 12.83
N ARG A 159 12.85 4.70 13.34
CA ARG A 159 12.55 4.64 14.77
C ARG A 159 13.68 3.97 15.54
N LEU A 160 14.20 2.84 15.03
CA LEU A 160 15.34 2.14 15.63
C LEU A 160 16.54 3.08 15.80
N LEU A 161 16.92 3.80 14.73
CA LEU A 161 18.03 4.77 14.77
C LEU A 161 17.78 5.92 15.76
N GLY A 162 16.52 6.34 15.91
CA GLY A 162 16.13 7.36 16.89
C GLY A 162 16.34 6.92 18.35
N LEU A 163 16.07 5.64 18.65
CA LEU A 163 16.19 5.03 19.98
C LEU A 163 17.61 4.58 20.33
N LEU A 164 18.48 4.50 19.33
CA LEU A 164 19.84 4.00 19.47
C LEU A 164 20.74 5.03 20.14
N LYS A 165 21.39 4.62 21.23
CA LYS A 165 22.62 5.23 21.72
C LYS A 165 23.79 4.51 21.09
N GLU A 166 24.38 5.20 20.14
CA GLU A 166 25.46 4.71 19.30
C GLU A 166 26.81 4.74 20.04
N PRO A 167 27.75 3.85 19.69
CA PRO A 167 29.14 4.00 20.10
C PRO A 167 29.74 5.31 19.56
N ALA A 168 30.66 5.93 20.33
CA ALA A 168 31.23 7.25 20.03
C ALA A 168 31.93 7.38 18.66
N HIS A 169 32.31 6.28 18.03
CA HIS A 169 32.99 6.23 16.73
C HIS A 169 32.02 6.01 15.55
N THR A 170 30.71 6.05 15.78
CA THR A 170 29.67 5.86 14.76
C THR A 170 28.72 7.05 14.69
N ASN A 171 28.01 7.17 13.58
CA ASN A 171 27.11 8.30 13.31
C ASN A 171 25.95 7.88 12.39
N VAL A 172 25.43 6.66 12.59
CA VAL A 172 24.33 6.13 11.77
C VAL A 172 22.99 6.76 12.11
N LYS A 173 22.82 7.39 13.28
CA LYS A 173 21.61 8.15 13.60
C LYS A 173 21.34 9.28 12.61
N GLN A 174 22.37 9.89 12.02
CA GLN A 174 22.18 10.90 10.97
C GLN A 174 21.52 10.34 9.71
N ALA A 175 21.65 9.04 9.44
CA ALA A 175 20.98 8.41 8.31
C ALA A 175 19.44 8.40 8.46
N GLN A 176 18.92 8.55 9.68
CA GLN A 176 17.48 8.56 9.98
C GLN A 176 16.71 9.56 9.11
N ARG A 177 17.28 10.75 8.85
CA ARG A 177 16.62 11.81 8.08
C ARG A 177 16.44 11.48 6.59
N HIS A 178 17.15 10.47 6.09
CA HIS A 178 17.09 10.00 4.72
C HIS A 178 16.15 8.79 4.55
N LEU A 179 15.58 8.27 5.64
CA LEU A 179 14.67 7.12 5.61
C LEU A 179 13.22 7.60 5.50
N LEU A 180 12.84 7.96 4.28
CA LEU A 180 11.52 8.49 3.99
C LEU A 180 10.46 7.39 3.95
N HIS A 181 9.28 7.72 4.45
CA HIS A 181 8.08 6.91 4.33
C HIS A 181 6.86 7.81 4.22
N ASN A 182 5.78 7.25 3.71
CA ASN A 182 4.46 7.86 3.88
C ASN A 182 3.71 7.21 5.05
N SER A 183 2.56 7.80 5.34
CA SER A 183 1.53 7.20 6.18
C SER A 183 0.30 6.87 5.36
N VAL A 184 -0.51 5.95 5.85
CA VAL A 184 -1.76 5.52 5.19
C VAL A 184 -2.91 5.62 6.18
N VAL A 185 -4.03 6.18 5.72
CA VAL A 185 -5.32 5.95 6.37
C VAL A 185 -5.97 4.74 5.72
N ASN A 186 -6.33 3.75 6.52
CA ASN A 186 -7.14 2.62 6.12
C ASN A 186 -8.53 2.76 6.77
N MET A 187 -9.51 3.16 5.96
CA MET A 187 -10.90 3.40 6.35
C MET A 187 -11.71 2.13 6.10
N ASN A 188 -12.22 1.50 7.16
CA ASN A 188 -13.07 0.32 7.07
C ASN A 188 -14.52 0.71 7.33
N LEU A 189 -15.41 0.38 6.40
CA LEU A 189 -16.83 0.67 6.44
C LEU A 189 -17.62 -0.65 6.42
N GLY A 190 -18.53 -0.82 7.37
CA GLY A 190 -19.48 -1.94 7.44
C GLY A 190 -20.89 -1.47 7.09
N PHE A 191 -21.63 -2.35 6.42
CA PHE A 191 -22.98 -2.09 5.93
C PHE A 191 -23.94 -3.21 6.34
N ASP A 192 -25.18 -2.85 6.67
CA ASP A 192 -26.28 -3.79 6.97
C ASP A 192 -26.99 -4.35 5.73
N VAL A 193 -26.44 -4.06 4.56
CA VAL A 193 -26.91 -4.56 3.27
C VAL A 193 -25.81 -5.32 2.55
N PRO A 194 -26.18 -6.31 1.72
CA PRO A 194 -25.23 -6.94 0.81
C PRO A 194 -24.79 -5.93 -0.26
N LEU A 195 -23.49 -5.92 -0.55
CA LEU A 195 -22.93 -5.23 -1.71
C LEU A 195 -22.55 -6.29 -2.74
N HIS A 196 -23.06 -6.16 -3.96
CA HIS A 196 -22.83 -7.12 -5.03
C HIS A 196 -21.73 -6.60 -5.96
N HIS A 197 -20.48 -6.82 -5.56
CA HIS A 197 -19.32 -6.60 -6.43
C HIS A 197 -18.54 -7.92 -6.57
N ASP A 198 -18.07 -8.24 -7.76
CA ASP A 198 -17.32 -9.47 -8.07
C ASP A 198 -15.78 -9.33 -7.94
N LYS A 199 -15.31 -8.28 -7.25
CA LYS A 199 -13.87 -7.95 -7.15
C LYS A 199 -13.38 -8.04 -5.72
N HIS A 200 -12.13 -8.48 -5.53
CA HIS A 200 -11.46 -8.44 -4.23
C HIS A 200 -11.00 -7.02 -3.87
N TRP A 201 -10.44 -6.30 -4.84
CA TRP A 201 -10.05 -4.90 -4.72
C TRP A 201 -10.05 -4.22 -6.09
N ILE A 202 -10.10 -2.89 -6.07
CA ILE A 202 -10.11 -2.02 -7.23
C ILE A 202 -9.10 -0.90 -7.00
N TYR A 203 -8.34 -0.57 -8.03
CA TYR A 203 -7.41 0.55 -8.02
C TYR A 203 -8.04 1.76 -8.70
N PHE A 204 -7.84 2.93 -8.12
CA PHE A 204 -8.40 4.18 -8.60
C PHE A 204 -7.25 5.10 -8.98
N PRO A 205 -6.89 5.25 -10.27
CA PRO A 205 -5.91 6.25 -10.68
C PRO A 205 -6.49 7.67 -10.65
N GLU A 206 -7.77 7.87 -10.91
CA GLU A 206 -8.36 9.19 -11.16
C GLU A 206 -8.29 10.12 -9.94
N GLU A 207 -8.01 11.40 -10.16
CA GLU A 207 -7.85 12.39 -9.08
C GLU A 207 -9.15 12.68 -8.33
N ILE A 208 -10.31 12.40 -8.94
CA ILE A 208 -11.63 12.58 -8.30
C ILE A 208 -11.85 11.66 -7.09
N TYR A 209 -11.01 10.64 -6.92
CA TYR A 209 -11.02 9.72 -5.79
C TYR A 209 -9.79 9.97 -4.91
N PRO A 210 -9.95 10.35 -3.63
CA PRO A 210 -8.83 10.60 -2.74
C PRO A 210 -8.07 9.31 -2.38
N PHE A 211 -8.74 8.16 -2.46
CA PHE A 211 -8.14 6.83 -2.28
C PHE A 211 -7.51 6.31 -3.56
N TYR A 212 -6.46 5.50 -3.39
CA TYR A 212 -5.83 4.75 -4.48
C TYR A 212 -6.42 3.33 -4.61
N ARG A 213 -7.06 2.81 -3.55
CA ARG A 213 -7.63 1.46 -3.53
C ARG A 213 -8.89 1.38 -2.67
N LEU A 214 -9.87 0.63 -3.15
CA LEU A 214 -10.93 0.03 -2.33
C LEU A 214 -10.80 -1.50 -2.37
N GLY A 215 -11.19 -2.19 -1.31
CA GLY A 215 -11.34 -3.64 -1.32
C GLY A 215 -12.50 -4.14 -0.48
N PHE A 216 -12.93 -5.36 -0.79
CA PHE A 216 -14.21 -5.91 -0.36
C PHE A 216 -13.97 -7.12 0.55
N TRP A 217 -14.08 -6.92 1.87
CA TRP A 217 -13.74 -7.95 2.85
C TRP A 217 -14.57 -9.22 2.69
N HIS A 218 -15.86 -9.06 2.41
CA HIS A 218 -16.79 -10.17 2.16
C HIS A 218 -16.41 -11.03 0.96
N ASN A 219 -15.70 -10.47 -0.04
CA ASN A 219 -15.18 -11.22 -1.18
C ASN A 219 -13.83 -11.90 -0.87
N VAL A 220 -13.05 -11.36 0.07
CA VAL A 220 -11.80 -11.99 0.53
C VAL A 220 -12.11 -13.24 1.36
N SER A 221 -13.10 -13.15 2.26
CA SER A 221 -13.62 -14.28 3.02
C SER A 221 -14.99 -13.94 3.60
N ALA A 222 -15.98 -14.80 3.37
CA ALA A 222 -17.33 -14.63 3.88
C ALA A 222 -17.39 -14.52 5.42
N SER A 223 -16.39 -15.06 6.12
CA SER A 223 -16.30 -14.99 7.59
C SER A 223 -15.92 -13.61 8.14
N LEU A 224 -15.49 -12.67 7.28
CA LEU A 224 -15.08 -11.33 7.68
C LEU A 224 -16.27 -10.39 7.89
N VAL A 225 -17.47 -10.83 7.57
CA VAL A 225 -18.71 -10.08 7.77
C VAL A 225 -19.81 -10.99 8.34
N PRO A 226 -20.76 -10.45 9.11
CA PRO A 226 -21.97 -11.20 9.46
C PRO A 226 -22.81 -11.56 8.22
N PRO A 227 -23.67 -12.60 8.29
CA PRO A 227 -24.63 -12.90 7.23
C PRO A 227 -25.50 -11.68 6.87
N GLY A 228 -25.75 -11.47 5.58
CA GLY A 228 -26.55 -10.34 5.08
C GLY A 228 -25.84 -8.98 5.10
N HIS A 229 -24.62 -8.91 5.63
CA HIS A 229 -23.84 -7.68 5.73
C HIS A 229 -22.72 -7.67 4.69
N SER A 230 -22.14 -6.49 4.51
CA SER A 230 -20.93 -6.31 3.70
C SER A 230 -19.97 -5.34 4.37
N ALA A 231 -18.71 -5.39 3.94
CA ALA A 231 -17.69 -4.46 4.41
C ALA A 231 -16.68 -4.16 3.31
N VAL A 232 -16.23 -2.91 3.29
CA VAL A 232 -15.27 -2.35 2.34
C VAL A 232 -14.18 -1.63 3.13
N TYR A 233 -12.93 -1.72 2.67
CA TYR A 233 -11.87 -0.84 3.11
C TYR A 233 -11.45 0.10 1.97
N GLY A 234 -11.09 1.33 2.32
CA GLY A 234 -10.48 2.30 1.43
C GLY A 234 -9.15 2.80 1.97
N GLU A 235 -8.19 3.01 1.09
CA GLU A 235 -6.86 3.47 1.46
C GLU A 235 -6.42 4.69 0.68
N PHE A 236 -5.89 5.67 1.40
CA PHE A 236 -5.17 6.79 0.83
C PHE A 236 -3.91 7.08 1.64
N SER A 237 -2.88 7.57 0.96
CA SER A 237 -1.60 7.89 1.60
C SER A 237 -1.44 9.40 1.78
N TYR A 238 -0.66 9.77 2.78
CA TYR A 238 -0.32 11.16 3.07
C TYR A 238 1.09 11.26 3.67
N LEU A 239 1.70 12.43 3.54
CA LEU A 239 2.94 12.77 4.25
C LEU A 239 2.58 13.48 5.57
N PRO A 240 2.95 12.92 6.74
CA PRO A 240 2.61 13.50 8.05
C PRO A 240 2.97 14.97 8.21
N GLN A 241 4.14 15.36 7.70
CA GLN A 241 4.67 16.72 7.79
C GLN A 241 3.87 17.76 6.98
N HIS A 242 3.01 17.33 6.06
CA HIS A 242 2.26 18.23 5.16
C HIS A 242 0.77 18.34 5.50
N HIS A 243 0.27 17.53 6.45
CA HIS A 243 -1.17 17.44 6.72
C HIS A 243 -1.46 17.68 8.19
N SER A 244 -2.19 18.76 8.47
CA SER A 244 -2.79 18.97 9.79
C SER A 244 -3.90 17.96 10.06
N ALA A 245 -4.24 17.75 11.34
CA ALA A 245 -5.35 16.88 11.73
C ALA A 245 -6.68 17.27 11.05
N GLY A 246 -6.96 18.57 10.91
CA GLY A 246 -8.16 19.06 10.23
C GLY A 246 -8.17 18.77 8.73
N THR A 247 -7.02 18.88 8.05
CA THR A 247 -6.91 18.48 6.64
C THR A 247 -7.09 16.98 6.47
N LEU A 248 -6.48 16.18 7.35
CA LEU A 248 -6.62 14.73 7.31
C LEU A 248 -8.09 14.30 7.53
N GLN A 249 -8.79 14.92 8.47
CA GLN A 249 -10.20 14.64 8.71
C GLN A 249 -11.07 14.94 7.46
N ARG A 250 -10.83 16.07 6.78
CA ARG A 250 -11.53 16.39 5.52
C ARG A 250 -11.28 15.34 4.44
N MET A 251 -10.04 14.85 4.31
CA MET A 251 -9.71 13.78 3.36
C MET A 251 -10.43 12.47 3.70
N ILE A 252 -10.56 12.13 4.99
CA ILE A 252 -11.35 10.97 5.45
C ILE A 252 -12.82 11.15 5.07
N ASP A 253 -13.39 12.32 5.32
CA ASP A 253 -14.79 12.60 5.03
C ASP A 253 -15.08 12.56 3.53
N GLU A 254 -14.18 13.12 2.70
CA GLU A 254 -14.25 13.03 1.25
C GLU A 254 -14.12 11.58 0.78
N ALA A 255 -13.14 10.83 1.28
CA ALA A 255 -12.96 9.42 0.94
C ALA A 255 -14.21 8.61 1.27
N ARG A 256 -14.81 8.82 2.44
CA ARG A 256 -16.06 8.18 2.83
C ARG A 256 -17.18 8.51 1.84
N SER A 257 -17.38 9.79 1.55
CA SER A 257 -18.43 10.24 0.63
C SER A 257 -18.25 9.63 -0.76
N LYS A 258 -17.02 9.61 -1.28
CA LYS A 258 -16.69 9.05 -2.60
C LYS A 258 -16.87 7.53 -2.63
N THR A 259 -16.55 6.83 -1.53
CA THR A 259 -16.81 5.40 -1.41
C THR A 259 -18.31 5.10 -1.45
N LEU A 260 -19.12 5.81 -0.66
CA LEU A 260 -20.59 5.63 -0.65
C LEU A 260 -21.19 5.88 -2.04
N ALA A 261 -20.77 6.96 -2.70
CA ALA A 261 -21.22 7.30 -4.05
C ALA A 261 -20.81 6.24 -5.09
N PHE A 262 -19.56 5.75 -5.03
CA PHE A 262 -19.08 4.68 -5.91
C PHE A 262 -19.86 3.38 -5.72
N LEU A 263 -20.20 3.04 -4.49
CA LEU A 263 -20.97 1.83 -4.16
C LEU A 263 -22.48 1.98 -4.43
N GLY A 264 -22.96 3.19 -4.70
CA GLY A 264 -24.39 3.47 -4.84
C GLY A 264 -25.20 3.19 -3.58
N VAL A 265 -24.58 3.27 -2.39
CA VAL A 265 -25.20 2.94 -1.11
C VAL A 265 -25.47 4.19 -0.27
N GLY A 266 -26.68 4.27 0.29
CA GLY A 266 -27.07 5.36 1.18
C GLY A 266 -26.27 5.35 2.49
N SER A 267 -25.96 6.53 3.02
CA SER A 267 -25.22 6.66 4.29
C SER A 267 -25.91 6.01 5.50
N HIS A 268 -27.24 5.89 5.45
CA HIS A 268 -28.05 5.26 6.50
C HIS A 268 -27.79 3.75 6.64
N HIS A 269 -27.26 3.09 5.60
CA HIS A 269 -26.86 1.68 5.65
C HIS A 269 -25.48 1.45 6.27
N LYS A 270 -24.68 2.51 6.46
CA LYS A 270 -23.35 2.40 7.07
C LYS A 270 -23.51 2.23 8.58
N THR A 271 -23.33 1.01 9.07
CA THR A 271 -23.54 0.67 10.49
C THR A 271 -22.29 0.81 11.34
N VAL A 272 -21.11 0.58 10.76
CA VAL A 272 -19.83 0.62 11.49
C VAL A 272 -18.76 1.31 10.67
N GLU A 273 -17.88 2.03 11.37
CA GLU A 273 -16.68 2.62 10.79
C GLU A 273 -15.48 2.40 11.71
N LYS A 274 -14.36 1.98 11.12
CA LYS A 274 -13.07 1.91 11.80
C LYS A 274 -11.99 2.55 10.93
N ILE A 275 -11.49 3.69 11.39
CA ILE A 275 -10.35 4.36 10.79
C ILE A 275 -9.07 3.86 11.47
N LEU A 276 -8.11 3.40 10.68
CA LEU A 276 -6.78 3.03 11.12
C LEU A 276 -5.77 4.00 10.52
N HIS A 277 -4.89 4.53 11.37
CA HIS A 277 -3.77 5.37 10.95
C HIS A 277 -2.49 4.54 11.01
N LEU A 278 -1.88 4.33 9.84
CA LEU A 278 -0.64 3.58 9.69
C LEU A 278 0.51 4.58 9.48
N GLU A 279 1.28 4.83 10.54
CA GLU A 279 2.35 5.85 10.53
C GLU A 279 3.47 5.49 9.54
N HIS A 280 4.03 4.29 9.64
CA HIS A 280 5.07 3.77 8.74
C HIS A 280 4.45 2.78 7.75
N ALA A 281 3.87 3.30 6.66
CA ALA A 281 3.15 2.47 5.70
C ALA A 281 4.03 1.99 4.53
N TYR A 282 4.45 2.89 3.64
CA TYR A 282 5.33 2.58 2.52
C TYR A 282 6.68 3.26 2.68
N VAL A 283 7.76 2.49 2.50
CA VAL A 283 9.11 3.02 2.33
C VAL A 283 9.18 3.74 0.99
N ILE A 284 9.69 4.97 1.00
CA ILE A 284 9.95 5.74 -0.21
C ILE A 284 11.39 5.43 -0.62
N TYR A 285 11.54 4.95 -1.86
CA TYR A 285 12.85 4.66 -2.46
C TYR A 285 13.34 5.95 -3.11
N ASP A 286 13.79 6.95 -2.36
CA ASP A 286 14.22 8.23 -2.91
C ASP A 286 15.60 8.23 -3.59
#